data_AF-A0AAV7EKC8-F1
#
_entry.id   AF-A0AAV7EKC8-F1
#
_cell.length_a   1.000
_cell.length_b   1.000
_cell.length_c   1.000
_cell.angle_alpha   90.00
_cell.angle_beta   90.00
_cell.angle_gamma   90.00
#
_symmetry.space_group_name_H-M   'P 1'
#
loop_
_entity.id
_entity.type
_entity.pdbx_description
1 polymer ?
#
loop_
_entity_poly.entity_id
_entity_poly.type
_entity_poly.pdbx_seq_one_letter_code
_entity_poly.pdbx_strand_id
1 'polypeptide(L)'
;MSRRRVLLLLKPFDVFPGRRTEAVSSSLARIRYPQVKRYLDDRNRVHKDTINYCQNILRQKSLDWEPLLRNNLCQPVRNVDLVISVGGDGTLLQTSHFMDDSIPIVGVNSDPTRPEEVKALSDEFDATRSTGHLCAATAENFEQVLDDILEGNMASSEVSRMSISLNGQVLSTYALNDVLIAHPCPATISRFSFLMKTDGQETSHLVNCRSSGLRVSTAAGSTAAMLSAGGFPMPVLCDDLQYM
;
A
#
# COMPACT_ATOMS: atom_id res chain seq x y z
N MET A 1 -30.52 2.17 -15.76
CA MET A 1 -29.66 2.53 -14.62
C MET A 1 -28.30 2.88 -15.17
N SER A 2 -27.65 3.94 -14.67
CA SER A 2 -26.25 4.24 -15.06
C SER A 2 -25.36 3.06 -14.65
N ARG A 3 -24.44 2.64 -15.52
CA ARG A 3 -23.43 1.64 -15.14
C ARG A 3 -22.48 2.28 -14.14
N ARG A 4 -22.08 1.51 -13.12
CA ARG A 4 -21.04 1.98 -12.18
C ARG A 4 -19.71 2.11 -12.93
N ARG A 5 -19.00 3.20 -12.68
CA ARG A 5 -17.68 3.49 -13.24
C ARG A 5 -16.60 3.02 -12.27
N VAL A 6 -15.70 2.15 -12.73
CA VAL A 6 -14.65 1.55 -11.91
C VAL A 6 -13.27 1.89 -12.46
N LEU A 7 -12.38 2.40 -11.61
CA LEU A 7 -10.97 2.56 -11.95
C LEU A 7 -10.18 1.34 -11.46
N LEU A 8 -9.55 0.61 -12.38
CA LEU A 8 -8.71 -0.53 -12.06
C LEU A 8 -7.23 -0.10 -12.04
N LEU A 9 -6.66 0.09 -10.85
CA LEU A 9 -5.26 0.47 -10.67
C LEU A 9 -4.36 -0.75 -10.57
N LEU A 10 -3.33 -0.79 -11.41
CA LEU A 10 -2.46 -1.94 -11.57
C LEU A 10 -1.03 -1.61 -11.10
N LYS A 11 -0.45 -2.48 -10.26
CA LYS A 11 0.98 -2.47 -10.02
C LYS A 11 1.72 -2.80 -11.34
N PRO A 12 2.76 -2.04 -11.72
CA PRO A 12 3.55 -2.35 -12.90
C PRO A 12 4.40 -3.61 -12.66
N PHE A 13 4.73 -4.30 -13.74
CA PHE A 13 5.57 -5.51 -13.71
C PHE A 13 7.06 -5.20 -13.45
N ASP A 14 7.48 -3.94 -13.60
CA ASP A 14 8.87 -3.52 -13.46
C ASP A 14 9.08 -2.72 -12.17
N VAL A 15 9.84 -3.28 -11.23
CA VAL A 15 10.29 -2.61 -9.99
C VAL A 15 11.74 -2.08 -10.13
N PHE A 16 12.37 -2.26 -11.29
CA PHE A 16 13.69 -1.68 -11.58
C PHE A 16 13.55 -0.52 -12.59
N PRO A 17 13.36 0.72 -12.11
CA PRO A 17 13.34 1.90 -12.97
C PRO A 17 14.74 2.17 -13.49
N GLY A 18 15.01 1.69 -14.70
CA GLY A 18 16.24 1.95 -15.42
C GLY A 18 16.66 0.76 -16.26
N ARG A 19 15.91 0.46 -17.32
CA ARG A 19 16.30 -0.49 -18.38
C ARG A 19 15.33 -0.51 -19.58
N ARG A 20 15.17 0.64 -20.23
CA ARG A 20 14.85 0.67 -21.66
C ARG A 20 16.16 0.77 -22.43
N THR A 21 16.74 -0.38 -22.78
CA THR A 21 17.67 -0.65 -23.90
C THR A 21 18.29 -2.02 -23.66
N GLU A 22 18.01 -2.97 -24.56
CA GLU A 22 18.71 -4.19 -25.04
C GLU A 22 19.83 -4.91 -24.24
N ALA A 23 20.31 -4.41 -23.09
CA ALA A 23 21.44 -4.97 -22.33
C ALA A 23 21.04 -5.88 -21.15
N VAL A 24 19.74 -6.11 -20.88
CA VAL A 24 19.28 -6.84 -19.67
C VAL A 24 19.45 -8.34 -19.72
N SER A 25 19.51 -8.93 -20.92
CA SER A 25 19.75 -10.38 -21.04
C SER A 25 21.07 -10.79 -20.36
N SER A 26 22.02 -9.85 -20.19
CA SER A 26 23.33 -10.09 -19.59
C SER A 26 23.41 -9.98 -18.05
N SER A 27 22.40 -9.42 -17.37
CA SER A 27 22.54 -9.00 -15.95
C SER A 27 21.61 -9.68 -14.97
N LEU A 28 20.43 -10.14 -15.40
CA LEU A 28 19.71 -11.22 -14.71
C LEU A 28 20.41 -12.58 -14.90
N ALA A 29 21.29 -12.70 -15.89
CA ALA A 29 22.19 -13.84 -16.07
C ALA A 29 23.32 -13.89 -15.02
N ARG A 30 23.51 -12.83 -14.22
CA ARG A 30 24.53 -12.76 -13.16
C ARG A 30 23.97 -13.00 -11.75
N ILE A 31 22.69 -13.30 -11.59
CA ILE A 31 22.16 -13.74 -10.28
C ILE A 31 22.81 -15.09 -9.97
N ARG A 32 23.70 -15.11 -8.98
CA ARG A 32 24.47 -16.28 -8.53
C ARG A 32 23.60 -17.37 -7.88
N TYR A 33 22.27 -17.17 -7.85
CA TYR A 33 21.25 -17.97 -7.15
C TYR A 33 20.06 -18.24 -8.10
N PRO A 34 20.08 -19.34 -8.87
CA PRO A 34 19.03 -19.65 -9.85
C PRO A 34 17.65 -19.87 -9.23
N GLN A 35 17.58 -20.32 -7.97
CA GLN A 35 16.33 -20.47 -7.21
C GLN A 35 15.64 -19.12 -6.97
N VAL A 36 16.39 -18.10 -6.52
CA VAL A 36 15.87 -16.73 -6.31
C VAL A 36 15.32 -16.16 -7.62
N LYS A 37 16.01 -16.37 -8.74
CA LYS A 37 15.53 -15.92 -10.05
C LYS A 37 14.20 -16.58 -10.42
N ARG A 38 14.10 -17.92 -10.31
CA ARG A 38 12.86 -18.67 -10.57
C ARG A 38 11.72 -18.18 -9.68
N TYR A 39 12.01 -17.89 -8.42
CA TYR A 39 11.05 -17.38 -7.47
C TYR A 39 10.55 -15.97 -7.86
N LEU A 40 11.44 -15.06 -8.26
CA LEU A 40 11.03 -13.73 -8.77
C LEU A 40 10.21 -13.83 -10.07
N ASP A 41 10.57 -14.73 -10.97
CA ASP A 41 9.81 -14.99 -12.20
C ASP A 41 8.41 -15.54 -11.89
N ASP A 42 8.29 -16.42 -10.89
CA ASP A 42 7.02 -16.94 -10.39
C ASP A 42 6.14 -15.83 -9.80
N ARG A 43 6.68 -14.96 -8.95
CA ARG A 43 5.95 -13.80 -8.41
C ARG A 43 5.39 -12.89 -9.51
N ASN A 44 6.20 -12.63 -10.53
CA ASN A 44 5.75 -11.86 -11.70
C ASN A 44 4.64 -12.58 -12.47
N ARG A 45 4.72 -13.90 -12.61
CA ARG A 45 3.67 -14.72 -13.24
C ARG A 45 2.38 -14.66 -12.44
N VAL A 46 2.42 -14.96 -11.14
CA VAL A 46 1.25 -14.94 -10.23
C VAL A 46 0.57 -13.57 -10.23
N HIS A 47 1.35 -12.49 -10.21
CA HIS A 47 0.82 -11.14 -10.32
C HIS A 47 0.11 -10.88 -11.67
N LYS A 48 0.71 -11.29 -12.79
CA LYS A 48 0.09 -11.20 -14.13
C LYS A 48 -1.20 -12.00 -14.22
N ASP A 49 -1.19 -13.23 -13.71
CA ASP A 49 -2.35 -14.12 -13.72
C ASP A 49 -3.49 -13.50 -12.92
N THR A 50 -3.20 -12.90 -11.76
CA THR A 50 -4.21 -12.20 -10.97
C THR A 50 -4.78 -10.98 -11.69
N ILE A 51 -3.95 -10.17 -12.35
CA ILE A 51 -4.43 -9.04 -13.16
C ILE A 51 -5.36 -9.52 -14.27
N ASN A 52 -4.95 -10.56 -15.01
CA ASN A 52 -5.75 -11.13 -16.09
C ASN A 52 -7.08 -11.68 -15.57
N TYR A 53 -7.05 -12.37 -14.44
CA TYR A 53 -8.24 -12.88 -13.77
C TYR A 53 -9.20 -11.75 -13.40
N CYS A 54 -8.73 -10.71 -12.70
CA CYS A 54 -9.57 -9.57 -12.31
C CYS A 54 -10.19 -8.87 -13.53
N GLN A 55 -9.40 -8.66 -14.59
CA GLN A 55 -9.90 -8.06 -15.84
C GLN A 55 -10.96 -8.93 -16.52
N ASN A 56 -10.80 -10.26 -16.50
CA ASN A 56 -11.79 -11.18 -17.07
C ASN A 56 -13.12 -11.11 -16.32
N ILE A 57 -13.09 -11.09 -14.99
CA ILE A 57 -14.29 -10.91 -14.16
C ILE A 57 -14.95 -9.56 -14.49
N LEU A 58 -14.20 -8.47 -14.53
CA LEU A 58 -14.74 -7.14 -14.85
C LEU A 58 -15.38 -7.06 -16.25
N ARG A 59 -14.87 -7.81 -17.24
CA ARG A 59 -15.49 -7.91 -18.58
C ARG A 59 -16.84 -8.63 -18.58
N GLN A 60 -17.06 -9.52 -17.61
CA GLN A 60 -18.30 -10.30 -17.49
C GLN A 60 -19.37 -9.53 -16.71
N LYS A 61 -18.99 -8.55 -15.88
CA LYS A 61 -19.92 -7.72 -15.11
C LYS A 61 -20.41 -6.51 -15.94
N SER A 62 -21.60 -6.01 -15.61
CA SER A 62 -22.20 -4.83 -16.26
C SER A 62 -21.65 -3.51 -15.70
N LEU A 63 -20.34 -3.29 -15.84
CA LEU A 63 -19.60 -2.13 -15.34
C LEU A 63 -18.89 -1.39 -16.47
N ASP A 64 -18.74 -0.08 -16.32
CA ASP A 64 -17.81 0.68 -17.15
C ASP A 64 -16.49 0.77 -16.39
N TRP A 65 -15.41 0.25 -16.94
CA TRP A 65 -14.13 0.23 -16.23
C TRP A 65 -12.95 0.55 -17.13
N GLU A 66 -11.92 1.16 -16.54
CA GLU A 66 -10.67 1.47 -17.24
C GLU A 66 -9.45 1.01 -16.42
N PRO A 67 -8.46 0.36 -17.06
CA PRO A 67 -7.20 0.03 -16.40
C PRO A 67 -6.25 1.22 -16.44
N LEU A 68 -5.58 1.49 -15.31
CA LEU A 68 -4.52 2.49 -15.20
C LEU A 68 -3.34 1.91 -14.40
N LEU A 69 -2.12 2.10 -14.89
CA LEU A 69 -0.93 1.75 -14.10
C LEU A 69 -0.79 2.75 -12.95
N ARG A 70 -0.52 2.27 -11.72
CA ARG A 70 -0.41 3.15 -10.55
C ARG A 70 0.65 4.26 -10.71
N ASN A 71 1.72 4.01 -11.48
CA ASN A 71 2.77 5.00 -11.75
C ASN A 71 2.33 6.12 -12.70
N ASN A 72 1.23 5.92 -13.42
CA ASN A 72 0.64 6.91 -14.32
C ASN A 72 -0.46 7.73 -13.62
N LEU A 73 -0.74 7.44 -12.35
CA LEU A 73 -1.66 8.23 -11.54
C LEU A 73 -0.96 9.51 -11.11
N CYS A 74 -1.35 10.63 -11.71
CA CYS A 74 -0.75 11.95 -11.47
C CYS A 74 -1.76 13.01 -11.04
N GLN A 75 -3.05 12.68 -11.04
CA GLN A 75 -4.15 13.58 -10.71
C GLN A 75 -5.05 12.92 -9.67
N PRO A 76 -5.76 13.70 -8.84
CA PRO A 76 -6.77 13.16 -7.94
C PRO A 76 -7.83 12.35 -8.69
N VAL A 77 -8.18 11.19 -8.15
CA VAL A 77 -9.21 10.31 -8.72
C VAL A 77 -10.58 10.94 -8.51
N ARG A 78 -11.36 11.07 -9.58
CA ARG A 78 -12.70 11.67 -9.57
C ARG A 78 -13.62 10.95 -10.55
N ASN A 79 -14.93 11.11 -10.38
CA ASN A 79 -15.96 10.62 -11.31
C ASN A 79 -15.97 9.10 -11.52
N VAL A 80 -15.63 8.34 -10.47
CA VAL A 80 -15.73 6.88 -10.42
C VAL A 80 -16.45 6.49 -9.13
N ASP A 81 -17.16 5.37 -9.16
CA ASP A 81 -17.94 4.86 -8.04
C ASP A 81 -17.13 3.89 -7.16
N LEU A 82 -16.03 3.35 -7.70
CA LEU A 82 -15.18 2.38 -7.03
C LEU A 82 -13.76 2.40 -7.62
N VAL A 83 -12.75 2.30 -6.76
CA VAL A 83 -11.37 2.03 -7.16
C VAL A 83 -10.99 0.61 -6.76
N ILE A 84 -10.44 -0.16 -7.69
CA ILE A 84 -9.90 -1.50 -7.42
C ILE A 84 -8.39 -1.43 -7.63
N SER A 85 -7.60 -1.70 -6.59
CA SER A 85 -6.15 -1.73 -6.69
C SER A 85 -5.64 -3.17 -6.70
N VAL A 86 -4.93 -3.59 -7.75
CA VAL A 86 -4.37 -4.95 -7.88
C VAL A 86 -2.86 -4.90 -7.65
N GLY A 87 -2.40 -5.51 -6.55
CA GLY A 87 -1.02 -5.42 -6.11
C GLY A 87 -0.83 -5.98 -4.71
N GLY A 88 -0.32 -5.14 -3.81
CA GLY A 88 -0.32 -5.38 -2.36
C GLY A 88 -0.56 -4.06 -1.66
N ASP A 89 -0.29 -3.98 -0.35
CA ASP A 89 -0.58 -2.79 0.46
C ASP A 89 0.05 -1.51 -0.11
N GLY A 90 1.26 -1.59 -0.67
CA GLY A 90 1.93 -0.43 -1.28
C GLY A 90 1.20 0.14 -2.51
N THR A 91 0.44 -0.68 -3.25
CA THR A 91 -0.39 -0.17 -4.36
C THR A 91 -1.60 0.59 -3.84
N LEU A 92 -2.26 0.08 -2.81
CA LEU A 92 -3.39 0.74 -2.16
C LEU A 92 -2.93 2.03 -1.47
N LEU A 93 -1.81 1.98 -0.74
CA LEU A 93 -1.19 3.14 -0.10
C LEU A 93 -0.85 4.25 -1.11
N GLN A 94 -0.23 3.91 -2.23
CA GLN A 94 0.05 4.92 -3.27
C GLN A 94 -1.23 5.50 -3.84
N THR A 95 -2.27 4.67 -4.01
CA THR A 95 -3.57 5.10 -4.52
C THR A 95 -4.25 6.08 -3.57
N SER A 96 -4.20 5.82 -2.26
CA SER A 96 -4.88 6.65 -1.24
C SER A 96 -4.39 8.10 -1.21
N HIS A 97 -3.17 8.38 -1.70
CA HIS A 97 -2.65 9.75 -1.85
C HIS A 97 -3.40 10.60 -2.88
N PHE A 98 -4.14 9.96 -3.79
CA PHE A 98 -4.91 10.63 -4.86
C PHE A 98 -6.42 10.55 -4.64
N MET A 99 -6.87 9.99 -3.51
CA MET A 99 -8.28 9.81 -3.21
C MET A 99 -8.74 10.75 -2.09
N ASP A 100 -9.97 11.24 -2.23
CA ASP A 100 -10.74 11.81 -1.12
C ASP A 100 -11.49 10.71 -0.35
N ASP A 101 -12.40 11.11 0.54
CA ASP A 101 -13.23 10.23 1.37
C ASP A 101 -14.52 9.76 0.68
N SER A 102 -14.81 10.24 -0.54
CA SER A 102 -16.08 9.97 -1.21
C SER A 102 -16.10 8.69 -2.05
N ILE A 103 -14.93 8.16 -2.39
CA ILE A 103 -14.78 7.01 -3.29
C ILE A 103 -14.21 5.81 -2.51
N PRO A 104 -14.91 4.67 -2.44
CA PRO A 104 -14.39 3.48 -1.80
C PRO A 104 -13.25 2.85 -2.62
N ILE A 105 -12.30 2.22 -1.93
CA ILE A 105 -11.18 1.47 -2.52
C ILE A 105 -11.18 0.03 -2.05
N VAL A 106 -10.95 -0.89 -2.99
CA VAL A 106 -10.78 -2.33 -2.71
C VAL A 106 -9.38 -2.76 -3.12
N GLY A 107 -8.60 -3.22 -2.15
CA GLY A 107 -7.30 -3.85 -2.41
C GLY A 107 -7.44 -5.32 -2.78
N VAL A 108 -6.82 -5.72 -3.89
CA VAL A 108 -6.66 -7.12 -4.30
C VAL A 108 -5.18 -7.48 -4.14
N ASN A 109 -4.87 -8.32 -3.15
CA ASN A 109 -3.55 -8.87 -2.97
C ASN A 109 -3.28 -9.91 -4.07
N SER A 110 -2.46 -9.49 -5.02
CA SER A 110 -2.11 -10.24 -6.22
C SER A 110 -1.03 -11.29 -6.04
N ASP A 111 -0.32 -11.27 -4.90
CA ASP A 111 0.78 -12.17 -4.62
C ASP A 111 0.86 -12.43 -3.10
N PRO A 112 -0.16 -13.08 -2.51
CA PRO A 112 -0.21 -13.32 -1.07
C PRO A 112 0.86 -14.30 -0.60
N THR A 113 1.38 -14.10 0.62
CA THR A 113 2.35 -15.03 1.23
C THR A 113 1.76 -16.42 1.36
N ARG A 114 2.53 -17.43 0.95
CA ARG A 114 2.17 -18.84 1.04
C ARG A 114 3.01 -19.50 2.13
N PRO A 115 2.43 -19.85 3.29
CA PRO A 115 3.19 -20.38 4.43
C PRO A 115 4.03 -21.62 4.09
N GLU A 116 3.50 -22.48 3.23
CA GLU A 116 4.20 -23.70 2.78
C GLU A 116 5.46 -23.37 1.96
N GLU A 117 5.43 -22.34 1.12
CA GLU A 117 6.61 -21.89 0.37
C GLU A 117 7.66 -21.28 1.31
N VAL A 118 7.22 -20.47 2.28
CA VAL A 118 8.11 -19.88 3.29
C VAL A 118 8.83 -20.96 4.08
N LYS A 119 8.09 -21.98 4.54
CA LYS A 119 8.66 -23.10 5.28
C LYS A 119 9.62 -23.95 4.43
N ALA A 120 9.32 -24.14 3.15
CA ALA A 120 10.15 -24.95 2.27
C ALA A 120 11.46 -24.26 1.86
N LEU A 121 11.51 -22.93 1.87
CA LEU A 121 12.63 -22.14 1.32
C LEU A 121 13.36 -21.30 2.39
N SER A 122 12.94 -21.35 3.66
CA SER A 122 13.44 -20.49 4.74
C SER A 122 14.96 -20.55 4.94
N ASP A 123 15.57 -21.71 4.67
CA ASP A 123 17.01 -21.91 4.84
C ASP A 123 17.83 -21.37 3.66
N GLU A 124 17.19 -21.10 2.52
CA GLU A 124 17.86 -20.59 1.32
C GLU A 124 17.76 -19.07 1.20
N PHE A 125 16.55 -18.52 1.34
CA PHE A 125 16.27 -17.09 1.23
C PHE A 125 14.88 -16.72 1.78
N ASP A 126 14.62 -15.42 1.90
CA ASP A 126 13.29 -14.92 2.28
C ASP A 126 12.26 -15.12 1.15
N ALA A 127 11.43 -16.15 1.30
CA ALA A 127 10.33 -16.48 0.41
C ALA A 127 8.98 -15.87 0.85
N THR A 128 8.98 -14.83 1.68
CA THR A 128 7.75 -14.10 1.99
C THR A 128 7.26 -13.29 0.79
N ARG A 129 5.94 -13.23 0.63
CA ARG A 129 5.27 -12.41 -0.38
C ARG A 129 4.52 -11.26 0.29
N SER A 130 3.44 -10.76 -0.31
CA SER A 130 2.66 -9.66 0.30
C SER A 130 1.74 -10.20 1.39
N THR A 131 1.77 -9.60 2.58
CA THR A 131 0.77 -9.91 3.62
C THR A 131 -0.62 -9.39 3.22
N GLY A 132 -0.70 -8.18 2.65
CA GLY A 132 -1.97 -7.61 2.18
C GLY A 132 -2.88 -7.17 3.32
N HIS A 133 -2.34 -6.53 4.37
CA HIS A 133 -3.10 -6.08 5.54
C HIS A 133 -4.26 -5.13 5.19
N LEU A 134 -4.13 -4.36 4.10
CA LEU A 134 -5.15 -3.42 3.62
C LEU A 134 -5.98 -4.00 2.47
N CYS A 135 -5.64 -5.20 1.98
CA CYS A 135 -6.32 -5.83 0.86
C CYS A 135 -7.52 -6.65 1.35
N ALA A 136 -8.70 -6.39 0.79
CA ALA A 136 -9.93 -7.11 1.11
C ALA A 136 -10.10 -8.41 0.32
N ALA A 137 -9.36 -8.57 -0.79
CA ALA A 137 -9.48 -9.72 -1.68
C ALA A 137 -8.13 -10.25 -2.16
N THR A 138 -8.14 -11.46 -2.70
CA THR A 138 -7.08 -12.09 -3.48
C THR A 138 -7.68 -12.59 -4.80
N ALA A 139 -6.88 -13.22 -5.67
CA ALA A 139 -7.40 -13.89 -6.85
C ALA A 139 -8.45 -14.98 -6.54
N GLU A 140 -8.44 -15.55 -5.33
CA GLU A 140 -9.31 -16.68 -4.96
C GLU A 140 -10.75 -16.24 -4.66
N ASN A 141 -10.95 -15.00 -4.20
CA ASN A 141 -12.25 -14.50 -3.75
C ASN A 141 -12.66 -13.17 -4.39
N PHE A 142 -11.88 -12.62 -5.33
CA PHE A 142 -12.15 -11.32 -5.93
C PHE A 142 -13.55 -11.21 -6.55
N GLU A 143 -14.01 -12.24 -7.26
CA GLU A 143 -15.35 -12.21 -7.88
C GLU A 143 -16.45 -12.09 -6.83
N GLN A 144 -16.39 -12.89 -5.76
CA GLN A 144 -17.36 -12.84 -4.66
C GLN A 144 -17.36 -11.47 -3.98
N VAL A 145 -16.18 -10.95 -3.63
CA VAL A 145 -16.05 -9.62 -2.99
C VAL A 145 -16.60 -8.52 -3.89
N LEU A 146 -16.33 -8.58 -5.20
CA LEU A 146 -16.88 -7.62 -6.14
C LEU A 146 -18.40 -7.70 -6.20
N ASP A 147 -18.98 -8.91 -6.28
CA ASP A 147 -20.42 -9.10 -6.33
C ASP A 147 -21.11 -8.57 -5.07
N ASP A 148 -20.55 -8.84 -3.88
CA ASP A 148 -21.09 -8.31 -2.62
C ASP A 148 -21.10 -6.77 -2.59
N ILE A 149 -20.09 -6.11 -3.17
CA ILE A 149 -20.04 -4.65 -3.27
C ILE A 149 -21.04 -4.12 -4.30
N LEU A 150 -21.21 -4.82 -5.42
CA LEU A 150 -22.15 -4.43 -6.47
C LEU A 150 -23.60 -4.56 -6.02
N GLU A 151 -23.90 -5.60 -5.24
CA GLU A 151 -25.21 -5.85 -4.65
C GLU A 151 -25.49 -5.01 -3.41
N GLY A 152 -24.46 -4.40 -2.81
CA GLY A 152 -24.58 -3.60 -1.59
C GLY A 152 -24.60 -4.42 -0.30
N ASN A 153 -24.17 -5.68 -0.37
CA ASN A 153 -24.04 -6.60 0.77
C ASN A 153 -22.77 -6.34 1.60
N MET A 154 -21.83 -5.54 1.09
CA MET A 154 -20.59 -5.17 1.77
C MET A 154 -20.52 -3.65 1.98
N ALA A 155 -20.42 -3.24 3.25
CA ALA A 155 -20.24 -1.84 3.63
C ALA A 155 -18.75 -1.44 3.57
N SER A 156 -18.50 -0.17 3.24
CA SER A 156 -17.17 0.42 3.33
C SER A 156 -16.82 0.78 4.78
N SER A 157 -15.56 0.59 5.15
CA SER A 157 -15.02 1.07 6.43
C SER A 157 -14.23 2.36 6.22
N GLU A 158 -14.38 3.32 7.13
CA GLU A 158 -13.57 4.53 7.16
C GLU A 158 -12.25 4.25 7.88
N VAL A 159 -11.13 4.61 7.24
CA VAL A 159 -9.79 4.45 7.80
C VAL A 159 -9.16 5.83 7.93
N SER A 160 -8.74 6.17 9.14
CA SER A 160 -8.14 7.46 9.45
C SER A 160 -6.81 7.69 8.73
N ARG A 161 -6.66 8.91 8.20
CA ARG A 161 -5.41 9.40 7.58
C ARG A 161 -4.91 10.64 8.32
N MET A 162 -3.60 10.81 8.35
CA MET A 162 -2.96 11.94 9.02
C MET A 162 -2.88 13.15 8.08
N SER A 163 -3.43 14.28 8.53
CA SER A 163 -3.18 15.59 7.93
C SER A 163 -1.89 16.18 8.48
N ILE A 164 -1.10 16.79 7.61
CA ILE A 164 0.22 17.34 7.95
C ILE A 164 0.21 18.83 7.64
N SER A 165 0.61 19.65 8.61
CA SER A 165 0.84 21.08 8.39
C SER A 165 2.31 21.40 8.49
N LEU A 166 2.87 22.00 7.44
CA LEU A 166 4.26 22.46 7.39
C LEU A 166 4.28 23.99 7.39
N ASN A 167 4.90 24.58 8.40
CA ASN A 167 4.96 26.05 8.57
C ASN A 167 3.57 26.73 8.54
N GLY A 168 2.55 26.06 9.08
CA GLY A 168 1.16 26.55 9.10
C GLY A 168 0.36 26.25 7.83
N GLN A 169 0.98 25.68 6.79
CA GLN A 169 0.30 25.29 5.56
C GLN A 169 -0.01 23.79 5.56
N VAL A 170 -1.29 23.44 5.42
CA VAL A 170 -1.73 22.05 5.27
C VAL A 170 -1.24 21.49 3.93
N LEU A 171 -0.56 20.35 3.97
CA LEU A 171 -0.16 19.61 2.79
C LEU A 171 -1.39 18.98 2.13
N SER A 172 -1.41 18.93 0.80
CA SER A 172 -2.53 18.36 0.03
C SER A 172 -2.68 16.85 0.16
N THR A 173 -1.65 16.17 0.65
CA THR A 173 -1.60 14.71 0.75
C THR A 173 -1.73 14.28 2.19
N TYR A 174 -2.67 13.38 2.44
CA TYR A 174 -2.84 12.74 3.74
C TYR A 174 -2.03 11.45 3.81
N ALA A 175 -1.36 11.21 4.93
CA ALA A 175 -0.59 9.98 5.14
C ALA A 175 -1.50 8.88 5.71
N LEU A 176 -1.62 7.77 4.99
CA LEU A 176 -2.40 6.61 5.47
C LEU A 176 -1.63 5.80 6.51
N ASN A 177 -0.31 5.62 6.35
CA ASN A 177 0.50 4.84 7.28
C ASN A 177 1.17 5.75 8.31
N ASP A 178 2.20 6.47 7.90
CA ASP A 178 3.08 7.19 8.81
C ASP A 178 3.75 8.40 8.17
N VAL A 179 4.34 9.23 9.03
CA VAL A 179 5.20 10.37 8.68
C VAL A 179 6.52 10.17 9.40
N LEU A 180 7.62 10.25 8.65
CA LEU A 180 8.98 10.22 9.20
C LEU A 180 9.63 11.60 9.05
N ILE A 181 9.99 12.20 10.17
CA ILE A 181 10.78 13.43 10.23
C ILE A 181 12.21 13.03 10.58
N ALA A 182 13.13 13.12 9.62
CA ALA A 182 14.50 12.70 9.80
C ALA A 182 15.48 13.61 9.05
N HIS A 183 16.74 13.54 9.43
CA HIS A 183 17.82 14.19 8.73
C HIS A 183 17.95 13.60 7.31
N PRO A 184 18.12 14.44 6.26
CA PRO A 184 18.15 13.97 4.87
C PRO A 184 19.35 13.07 4.55
N CYS A 185 20.46 13.22 5.28
CA CYS A 185 21.58 12.28 5.25
C CYS A 185 21.32 11.11 6.21
N PRO A 186 21.15 9.86 5.72
CA PRO A 186 20.82 8.70 6.56
C PRO A 186 21.85 8.39 7.66
N ALA A 187 23.10 8.78 7.48
CA ALA A 187 24.18 8.54 8.43
C ALA A 187 24.31 9.65 9.50
N THR A 188 23.43 10.66 9.49
CA THR A 188 23.49 11.79 10.42
C THR A 188 22.33 11.76 11.40
N ILE A 189 22.61 12.11 12.65
CA ILE A 189 21.59 12.15 13.71
C ILE A 189 20.61 13.31 13.50
N SER A 190 19.33 13.01 13.63
CA SER A 190 18.25 13.99 13.68
C SER A 190 18.22 14.65 15.05
N ARG A 191 18.09 15.98 15.10
CA ARG A 191 17.94 16.76 16.33
C ARG A 191 16.66 17.56 16.20
N PHE A 192 15.71 17.32 17.09
CA PHE A 192 14.40 17.94 17.01
C PHE A 192 13.78 18.05 18.40
N SER A 193 12.79 18.93 18.49
CA SER A 193 12.00 19.09 19.69
C SER A 193 10.53 19.08 19.30
N PHE A 194 9.68 18.49 20.14
CA PHE A 194 8.26 18.40 19.87
C PHE A 194 7.42 18.48 21.15
N LEU A 195 6.14 18.80 20.94
CA LEU A 195 5.09 18.90 21.94
C LEU A 195 3.91 18.08 21.43
N MET A 196 3.17 17.47 22.34
CA MET A 196 1.92 16.80 22.04
C MET A 196 0.78 17.66 22.55
N LYS A 197 -0.24 17.82 21.70
CA LYS A 197 -1.46 18.53 22.05
C LYS A 197 -2.63 17.67 21.63
N THR A 198 -3.44 17.29 22.60
CA THR A 198 -4.72 16.61 22.39
C THR A 198 -5.83 17.59 22.74
N ASP A 199 -6.90 17.62 21.94
CA ASP A 199 -8.01 18.54 22.21
C ASP A 199 -8.63 18.25 23.59
N GLY A 200 -8.81 19.31 24.36
CA GLY A 200 -9.33 19.24 25.73
C GLY A 200 -8.33 18.77 26.80
N GLN A 201 -7.06 18.52 26.45
CA GLN A 201 -6.00 18.18 27.41
C GLN A 201 -4.90 19.26 27.48
N GLU A 202 -4.16 19.29 28.60
CA GLU A 202 -2.98 20.14 28.70
C GLU A 202 -1.91 19.72 27.68
N THR A 203 -1.24 20.71 27.09
CA THR A 203 -0.12 20.46 26.17
C THR A 203 1.04 19.85 26.94
N SER A 204 1.67 18.82 26.37
CA SER A 204 2.81 18.17 27.01
C SER A 204 3.98 19.14 27.21
N HIS A 205 4.94 18.77 28.07
CA HIS A 205 6.21 19.47 28.13
C HIS A 205 7.01 19.32 26.83
N LEU A 206 7.88 20.29 26.54
CA LEU A 206 8.77 20.25 25.39
C LEU A 206 9.77 19.10 25.55
N VAL A 207 9.73 18.15 24.61
CA VAL A 207 10.68 17.04 24.55
C VAL A 207 11.79 17.42 23.59
N ASN A 208 13.04 17.29 24.02
CA ASN A 208 14.22 17.46 23.17
C ASN A 208 14.82 16.08 22.87
N CYS A 209 14.92 15.72 21.60
CA CYS A 209 15.35 14.40 21.18
C CYS A 209 16.54 14.45 20.21
N ARG A 210 17.37 13.40 20.27
CA ARG A 210 18.40 13.09 19.29
C ARG A 210 18.26 11.61 18.92
N SER A 211 17.86 11.33 17.69
CA SER A 211 17.61 9.96 17.20
C SER A 211 17.83 9.89 15.69
N SER A 212 17.54 8.75 15.07
CA SER A 212 17.50 8.64 13.60
C SER A 212 16.37 9.49 13.00
N GLY A 213 15.31 9.78 13.75
CA GLY A 213 14.15 10.58 13.34
C GLY A 213 12.98 10.42 14.31
N LEU A 214 11.90 11.15 14.05
CA LEU A 214 10.61 10.98 14.70
C LEU A 214 9.66 10.33 13.71
N ARG A 215 9.08 9.18 14.06
CA ARG A 215 8.03 8.55 13.27
C ARG A 215 6.71 8.68 14.00
N VAL A 216 5.67 9.14 13.29
CA VAL A 216 4.29 9.17 13.78
C VAL A 216 3.44 8.33 12.83
N SER A 217 2.67 7.39 13.35
CA SER A 217 1.89 6.41 12.58
C SER A 217 0.43 6.43 13.00
N THR A 218 -0.46 6.25 12.03
CA THR A 218 -1.86 5.88 12.24
C THR A 218 -1.97 4.40 12.63
N ALA A 219 -3.18 3.93 12.93
CA ALA A 219 -3.45 2.52 13.13
C ALA A 219 -3.18 1.65 11.89
N ALA A 220 -3.52 2.13 10.69
CA ALA A 220 -3.23 1.42 9.44
C ALA A 220 -1.70 1.24 9.21
N GLY A 221 -0.89 2.22 9.62
CA GLY A 221 0.57 2.13 9.55
C GLY A 221 1.24 1.30 10.65
N SER A 222 0.50 0.91 11.69
CA SER A 222 1.05 0.28 12.90
C SER A 222 1.74 -1.06 12.62
N THR A 223 1.31 -1.81 11.60
CA THR A 223 1.90 -3.09 11.17
C THR A 223 3.01 -2.94 10.13
N ALA A 224 3.25 -1.71 9.66
CA ALA A 224 4.24 -1.40 8.64
C ALA A 224 5.58 -1.00 9.28
N ALA A 225 6.16 0.13 8.84
CA ALA A 225 7.46 0.57 9.31
C ALA A 225 7.48 0.93 10.81
N MET A 226 6.32 1.22 11.40
CA MET A 226 6.16 1.43 12.85
C MET A 226 6.43 0.14 13.65
N LEU A 227 5.90 -1.01 13.22
CA LEU A 227 6.17 -2.30 13.85
C LEU A 227 7.66 -2.64 13.82
N SER A 228 8.31 -2.44 12.68
CA SER A 228 9.75 -2.69 12.52
C SER A 228 10.62 -1.80 13.42
N ALA A 229 10.13 -0.62 13.79
CA ALA A 229 10.84 0.30 14.68
C ALA A 229 10.65 -0.02 16.18
N GLY A 230 9.82 -1.02 16.52
CA GLY A 230 9.53 -1.42 17.90
C GLY A 230 8.18 -0.97 18.46
N GLY A 231 7.31 -0.41 17.62
CA GLY A 231 5.93 -0.07 18.00
C GLY A 231 5.05 -1.31 18.10
N PHE A 232 3.78 -1.12 18.43
CA PHE A 232 2.80 -2.21 18.50
C PHE A 232 1.71 -2.11 17.41
N PRO A 233 1.14 -3.25 16.98
CA PRO A 233 -0.02 -3.26 16.09
C PRO A 233 -1.26 -2.65 16.77
N MET A 234 -2.02 -1.87 16.01
CA MET A 234 -3.27 -1.24 16.45
C MET A 234 -4.44 -1.72 15.58
N PRO A 235 -5.68 -1.79 16.12
CA PRO A 235 -6.87 -2.07 15.32
C PRO A 235 -7.02 -1.03 14.19
N VAL A 236 -7.16 -1.47 12.94
CA VAL A 236 -7.08 -0.58 11.75
C VAL A 236 -8.08 0.58 11.74
N LEU A 237 -9.22 0.44 12.44
CA LEU A 237 -10.27 1.46 12.54
C LEU A 237 -10.10 2.39 13.76
N CYS A 238 -8.99 2.29 14.47
CA CYS A 238 -8.68 3.18 15.59
C CYS A 238 -8.13 4.52 15.07
N ASP A 239 -8.56 5.60 15.73
CA ASP A 239 -8.14 6.97 15.40
C ASP A 239 -6.89 7.43 16.16
N ASP A 240 -6.35 6.57 17.02
CA ASP A 240 -5.16 6.88 17.80
C ASP A 240 -3.91 6.92 16.92
N LEU A 241 -2.97 7.77 17.35
CA LEU A 241 -1.64 7.86 16.76
C LEU A 241 -0.62 7.23 17.72
N GLN A 242 0.35 6.52 17.14
CA GLN A 242 1.54 6.05 17.84
C GLN A 242 2.76 6.83 17.31
N TYR A 243 3.75 7.10 18.15
CA TYR A 243 5.00 7.73 17.74
C TYR A 243 6.22 7.10 18.41
N MET A 244 7.39 7.25 17.78
CA MET A 244 8.71 6.85 18.29
C MET A 244 9.81 7.79 17.84
#